data_AF-A0A534ZL75-F1
#
_entry.id   AF-A0A534ZL75-F1
#
_cell.length_a   1.000
_cell.length_b   1.000
_cell.length_c   1.000
_cell.angle_alpha   90.00
_cell.angle_beta   90.00
_cell.angle_gamma   90.00
#
_symmetry.space_group_name_H-M   'P 1'
#
loop_
_entity.id
_entity.type
_entity.pdbx_description
1 polymer ?
#
loop_
_entity_poly.entity_id
_entity_poly.type
_entity_poly.pdbx_seq_one_letter_code
_entity_poly.pdbx_strand_id
1 'polypeptide(L)'
;MNSRLRPLLFAVCLAMGMLIGMAGAAVAGNPSGTGQPNASCEDSRLQPNGFSSGGFGNADLHYAGNGAPSLNANSGKAVSQYDVACYQVSLHH
;
A
#
# COMPACT_ATOMS: atom_id res chain seq x y z
N MET A 1 17.93 -40.94 -11.14
CA MET A 1 17.29 -40.11 -10.10
C MET A 1 16.49 -41.02 -9.17
N ASN A 2 16.80 -41.02 -7.87
CA ASN A 2 16.20 -41.95 -6.92
C ASN A 2 14.69 -41.70 -6.82
N SER A 3 13.86 -42.74 -7.04
CA SER A 3 12.39 -42.62 -7.06
C SER A 3 11.79 -42.13 -5.73
N ARG A 4 12.56 -42.22 -4.64
CA ARG A 4 12.23 -41.69 -3.30
C ARG A 4 12.47 -40.17 -3.18
N LEU A 5 13.28 -39.58 -4.06
CA LEU A 5 13.71 -38.17 -3.99
C LEU A 5 12.68 -37.21 -4.61
N ARG A 6 11.93 -37.66 -5.63
CA ARG A 6 10.89 -36.88 -6.32
C ARG A 6 9.73 -36.45 -5.40
N PRO A 7 9.11 -37.33 -4.59
CA PRO A 7 8.04 -36.90 -3.69
C PRO A 7 8.55 -35.97 -2.58
N LEU A 8 9.80 -36.15 -2.15
CA LEU A 8 10.42 -35.33 -1.11
C LEU A 8 10.70 -33.90 -1.62
N LEU A 9 11.19 -33.75 -2.85
CA LEU A 9 11.33 -32.44 -3.51
C LEU A 9 9.99 -31.73 -3.68
N PHE A 10 8.94 -32.45 -4.09
CA PHE A 10 7.59 -31.88 -4.21
C PHE A 10 7.04 -31.37 -2.88
N ALA A 11 7.20 -32.14 -1.81
CA ALA A 11 6.75 -31.75 -0.47
C ALA A 11 7.48 -30.49 0.04
N VAL A 12 8.80 -30.40 -0.20
CA VAL A 12 9.59 -29.22 0.17
C VAL A 12 9.15 -27.98 -0.63
N CYS A 13 8.98 -28.10 -1.94
CA CYS A 13 8.52 -26.98 -2.77
C CYS A 13 7.11 -26.51 -2.37
N LEU A 14 6.20 -27.43 -2.06
CA LEU A 14 4.84 -27.11 -1.63
C LEU A 14 4.83 -26.40 -0.27
N ALA A 15 5.61 -26.89 0.70
CA ALA A 15 5.76 -26.26 2.01
C ALA A 15 6.34 -24.84 1.87
N MET A 16 7.35 -24.65 1.02
CA MET A 16 7.93 -23.34 0.76
C MET A 16 6.92 -22.39 0.10
N GLY A 17 6.12 -22.88 -0.85
CA GLY A 17 5.04 -22.10 -1.47
C GLY A 17 3.95 -21.66 -0.49
N MET A 18 3.59 -22.53 0.47
CA MET A 18 2.63 -22.17 1.52
C MET A 18 3.19 -21.14 2.50
N LEU A 19 4.47 -21.23 2.86
CA LEU A 19 5.13 -20.23 3.71
C LEU A 19 5.19 -18.85 3.05
N ILE A 20 5.44 -18.81 1.73
CA ILE A 20 5.41 -17.56 0.94
C ILE A 20 3.97 -17.05 0.75
N GLY A 21 2.98 -17.94 0.63
CA GLY A 21 1.57 -17.56 0.53
C GLY A 21 0.97 -17.03 1.84
N MET A 22 1.52 -17.41 2.99
CA MET A 22 1.12 -16.94 4.33
C MET A 22 1.91 -15.71 4.80
N ALA A 23 3.11 -15.48 4.26
CA ALA A 23 3.73 -14.17 4.27
C ALA A 23 2.91 -13.29 3.32
N GLY A 24 1.81 -12.75 3.86
CA GLY A 24 0.72 -12.14 3.11
C GLY A 24 1.22 -11.45 1.84
N ALA A 25 0.59 -11.79 0.71
CA ALA A 25 0.50 -10.80 -0.34
C ALA A 25 0.16 -9.49 0.38
N ALA A 26 1.01 -8.47 0.23
CA ALA A 26 0.67 -7.12 0.65
C ALA A 26 -0.47 -6.66 -0.27
N VAL A 27 -1.62 -7.30 -0.14
CA VAL A 27 -2.86 -6.86 -0.74
C VAL A 27 -3.21 -5.61 0.03
N ALA A 28 -3.03 -4.48 -0.63
CA ALA A 28 -3.56 -3.23 -0.16
C ALA A 28 -5.01 -3.48 0.26
N GLY A 29 -5.33 -3.26 1.53
CA GLY A 29 -6.69 -3.36 2.01
C GLY A 29 -7.58 -2.41 1.22
N ASN A 30 -8.85 -2.75 1.13
CA ASN A 30 -9.84 -1.95 0.43
C ASN A 30 -10.73 -1.25 1.47
N PRO A 31 -10.95 0.08 1.37
CA PRO A 31 -11.91 0.79 2.20
C PRO A 31 -13.26 0.07 2.23
N SER A 32 -14.05 0.27 3.29
CA SER A 32 -15.41 -0.26 3.38
C SER A 32 -16.25 0.27 2.19
N GLY A 33 -16.41 -0.56 1.15
CA GLY A 33 -16.98 -0.18 -0.15
C GLY A 33 -16.00 -0.31 -1.32
N THR A 34 -16.27 0.38 -2.43
CA THR A 34 -15.37 0.46 -3.62
C THR A 34 -14.95 1.91 -3.89
N GLY A 35 -14.80 2.71 -2.83
CA GLY A 35 -14.52 4.14 -2.88
C GLY A 35 -13.06 4.49 -2.61
N GLN A 36 -12.75 5.79 -2.68
CA GLN A 36 -11.44 6.32 -2.28
C GLN A 36 -11.27 6.17 -0.75
N PRO A 37 -10.05 5.95 -0.24
CA PRO A 37 -9.84 5.78 1.20
C PRO A 37 -10.18 7.02 2.02
N ASN A 38 -9.87 8.23 1.53
CA ASN A 38 -10.03 9.50 2.26
C ASN A 38 -9.36 9.49 3.65
N ALA A 39 -8.21 8.81 3.76
CA ALA A 39 -7.38 8.75 4.95
C ALA A 39 -6.34 9.87 4.96
N SER A 40 -6.06 10.39 6.16
CA SER A 40 -4.94 11.29 6.41
C SER A 40 -4.11 10.78 7.57
N CYS A 41 -2.80 11.01 7.51
CA CYS A 41 -1.86 10.57 8.52
C CYS A 41 -1.05 11.74 9.12
N GLU A 42 -1.68 12.92 9.17
CA GLU A 42 -1.17 14.14 9.81
C GLU A 42 -0.64 13.88 11.23
N ASP A 43 -1.30 13.01 11.99
CA ASP A 43 -0.95 12.66 13.38
C ASP A 43 -0.26 11.28 13.51
N SER A 44 0.17 10.68 12.40
CA SER A 44 0.86 9.38 12.45
C SER A 44 2.28 9.51 12.98
N ARG A 45 2.68 8.51 13.77
CA ARG A 45 4.08 8.34 14.23
C ARG A 45 5.08 7.97 13.13
N LEU A 46 4.61 7.82 11.88
CA LEU A 46 5.37 7.39 10.70
C LEU A 46 5.54 8.49 9.66
N GLN A 47 5.74 9.73 10.08
CA GLN A 47 6.03 10.82 9.14
C GLN A 47 7.43 10.65 8.54
N PRO A 48 7.57 10.65 7.20
CA PRO A 48 8.88 10.61 6.57
C PRO A 48 9.66 11.90 6.85
N ASN A 49 10.99 11.83 6.73
CA ASN A 49 11.84 13.00 6.85
C ASN A 49 11.39 14.10 5.88
N GLY A 50 11.18 15.31 6.40
CA GLY A 50 10.72 16.45 5.60
C GLY A 50 9.20 16.54 5.43
N PHE A 51 8.40 15.71 6.12
CA PHE A 51 6.93 15.79 6.09
C PHE A 51 6.39 17.19 6.44
N SER A 52 6.92 17.83 7.49
CA SER A 52 6.53 19.20 7.87
C SER A 52 7.26 20.28 7.07
N SER A 53 8.04 19.92 6.05
CA SER A 53 8.74 20.89 5.22
C SER A 53 7.81 21.49 4.16
N GLY A 54 8.12 22.69 3.69
CA GLY A 54 7.40 23.30 2.58
C GLY A 54 7.45 22.47 1.29
N GLY A 55 8.46 21.62 1.11
CA GLY A 55 8.56 20.73 -0.06
C GLY A 55 7.44 19.69 -0.09
N PHE A 56 7.07 19.13 1.06
CA PHE A 56 5.94 18.21 1.17
C PHE A 56 4.61 18.94 0.93
N GLY A 57 4.41 20.09 1.57
CA GLY A 57 3.20 20.90 1.34
C GLY A 57 3.02 21.33 -0.12
N ASN A 58 4.12 21.66 -0.82
CA ASN A 58 4.08 21.95 -2.25
C ASN A 58 3.68 20.70 -3.07
N ALA A 59 4.23 19.54 -2.73
CA ALA A 59 3.90 18.30 -3.42
C ALA A 59 2.43 17.88 -3.18
N ASP A 60 1.90 18.12 -1.98
CA ASP A 60 0.50 17.86 -1.63
C ASP A 60 -0.47 18.68 -2.51
N LEU A 61 -0.20 19.99 -2.63
CA LEU A 61 -1.03 20.89 -3.45
C LEU A 61 -1.00 20.57 -4.96
N HIS A 62 0.14 20.08 -5.48
CA HIS A 62 0.30 19.86 -6.93
C HIS A 62 0.06 18.41 -7.38
N TYR A 63 0.38 17.43 -6.54
CA TYR A 63 0.39 16.02 -6.92
C TYR A 63 -0.57 15.16 -6.12
N ALA A 64 -0.95 15.57 -4.90
CA ALA A 64 -1.90 14.80 -4.07
C ALA A 64 -3.37 15.17 -4.31
N GLY A 65 -3.66 16.17 -5.14
CA GLY A 65 -5.04 16.55 -5.45
C GLY A 65 -5.80 17.15 -4.27
N ASN A 66 -5.07 17.77 -3.33
CA ASN A 66 -5.67 18.50 -2.22
C ASN A 66 -6.29 19.82 -2.75
N GLY A 67 -7.58 20.05 -2.50
CA GLY A 67 -8.33 21.24 -2.95
C GLY A 67 -8.76 21.27 -4.42
N ALA A 68 -8.04 20.61 -5.33
CA ALA A 68 -8.42 20.45 -6.74
C ALA A 68 -8.08 19.03 -7.25
N PRO A 69 -8.86 18.46 -8.19
CA PRO A 69 -8.51 17.20 -8.84
C PRO A 69 -7.05 17.20 -9.28
N SER A 70 -6.31 16.10 -9.03
CA SER A 70 -4.87 16.07 -9.31
C SER A 70 -4.59 16.64 -10.71
N LEU A 71 -3.56 17.49 -10.81
CA LEU A 71 -3.21 18.17 -12.07
C LEU A 71 -2.97 17.19 -13.22
N ASN A 72 -2.66 15.94 -12.89
CA ASN A 72 -2.38 14.86 -13.84
C ASN A 72 -3.65 14.19 -14.40
N ALA A 73 -4.77 14.21 -13.67
CA ALA A 73 -5.97 13.44 -14.03
C ALA A 73 -7.25 14.27 -14.18
N ASN A 74 -7.29 15.51 -13.66
CA ASN A 74 -8.47 16.40 -13.67
C ASN A 74 -9.80 15.68 -13.33
N SER A 75 -9.76 14.76 -12.36
CA SER A 75 -10.90 13.95 -11.93
C SER A 75 -11.02 13.94 -10.42
N GLY A 76 -12.24 14.10 -9.89
CA GLY A 76 -12.52 13.93 -8.45
C GLY A 76 -12.35 12.50 -7.94
N LYS A 77 -11.94 11.56 -8.82
CA LYS A 77 -11.53 10.19 -8.51
C LYS A 77 -10.00 10.02 -8.47
N ALA A 78 -9.25 11.11 -8.61
CA ALA A 78 -7.82 11.07 -8.46
C ALA A 78 -7.47 10.86 -6.98
N VAL A 79 -6.81 9.74 -6.69
CA VAL A 79 -6.38 9.36 -5.35
C VAL A 79 -4.90 9.68 -5.21
N SER A 80 -4.49 10.34 -4.12
CA SER A 80 -3.07 10.51 -3.83
C SER A 80 -2.47 9.22 -3.29
N GLN A 81 -1.19 8.99 -3.59
CA GLN A 81 -0.46 7.89 -2.97
C GLN A 81 -0.36 8.05 -1.45
N TYR A 82 -0.42 9.29 -0.96
CA TYR A 82 -0.49 9.61 0.46
C TYR A 82 -1.78 9.07 1.10
N ASP A 83 -2.94 9.33 0.51
CA ASP A 83 -4.23 8.80 0.97
C ASP A 83 -4.22 7.26 1.05
N VAL A 84 -3.79 6.59 -0.03
CA VAL A 84 -3.68 5.13 -0.06
C VAL A 84 -2.73 4.62 1.03
N ALA A 85 -1.54 5.23 1.16
CA ALA A 85 -0.55 4.83 2.16
C ALA A 85 -1.07 5.02 3.59
N CYS A 86 -1.68 6.17 3.91
CA CYS A 86 -2.26 6.44 5.22
C CYS A 86 -3.33 5.39 5.57
N TYR A 87 -4.17 5.01 4.61
CA TYR A 87 -5.17 3.97 4.80
C TYR A 87 -4.52 2.61 5.09
N GLN A 88 -3.54 2.18 4.30
CA GLN A 88 -2.85 0.90 4.55
C GLN A 88 -2.18 0.88 5.93
N VAL A 89 -1.54 1.98 6.31
CA VAL A 89 -0.93 2.14 7.63
C VAL A 89 -1.97 1.98 8.74
N SER A 90 -3.15 2.60 8.61
CA SER A 90 -4.23 2.48 9.61
C SER A 90 -4.81 1.07 9.76
N LEU A 91 -4.69 0.20 8.74
CA LEU A 91 -5.15 -1.18 8.81
C LEU A 91 -4.19 -2.10 9.58
N HIS A 92 -2.92 -1.71 9.66
CA HIS A 92 -1.85 -2.52 10.23
C HIS A 92 -1.30 -1.93 11.55
N HIS A 93 -1.97 -0.90 12.09
CA HIS A 93 -1.62 -0.21 13.33
C HIS A 93 -2.40 -0.72 14.54
#